data_AF-A0A1C6RGD0-F1
#
_entry.id   AF-A0A1C6RGD0-F1
#
_cell.length_a   1.000
_cell.length_b   1.000
_cell.length_c   1.000
_cell.angle_alpha   90.00
_cell.angle_beta   90.00
_cell.angle_gamma   90.00
#
_symmetry.space_group_name_H-M   'P 1'
#
loop_
_entity.id
_entity.type
_entity.pdbx_description
1 polymer ?
#
loop_
_entity_poly.entity_id
_entity_poly.type
_entity_poly.pdbx_seq_one_letter_code
_entity_poly.pdbx_strand_id
1 'polypeptide(L)'
;MAQREEPDDLTVHELIDGPTEAISPRDLAAVRTDRDGAAGNGAAGNGHDISVAETHDLSAYATQDLSAHAARTAGRAPVELPRMPASGPLYRRAVLGALPGMGGQRSGDLPDAALAVRGVPVDRARLADYDRVCGFRLTDELPGTYPHVMGFPLALRLISAPDFPIPLAGVVHVGNRITVRRPVDAGETLDFTTYAENLRPHPRGRQLDVVLVGSVDGEEVWRGVSTYLGRDRSATGDRKRQGEWAPAPAGPALWRVGPRVGRDYARVSGDHNPIHTSRIGARLLGFPRPIAHGMWSKARCLAALAPRLPGAYTVEVAFKLPIPLPSTVSFSTMPDGGFALHDARTGRPHLTGRIT
;
A
#
# COMPACT_ATOMS: atom_id res chain seq x y z
N MET A 1 44.79 -16.39 8.63
CA MET A 1 44.06 -15.65 7.59
C MET A 1 42.58 -15.73 7.93
N ALA A 2 41.92 -14.62 8.21
CA ALA A 2 40.48 -14.62 8.46
C ALA A 2 39.72 -14.67 7.12
N GLN A 3 38.79 -15.60 6.98
CA GLN A 3 37.81 -15.55 5.89
C GLN A 3 36.85 -14.39 6.17
N ARG A 4 36.65 -13.52 5.18
CA ARG A 4 35.55 -12.56 5.20
C ARG A 4 34.27 -13.32 4.89
N GLU A 5 33.32 -13.33 5.82
CA GLU A 5 31.93 -13.60 5.49
C GLU A 5 31.39 -12.40 4.68
N GLU A 6 30.78 -12.67 3.53
CA GLU A 6 30.06 -11.64 2.78
C GLU A 6 28.71 -11.37 3.46
N PRO A 7 28.26 -10.10 3.53
CA PRO A 7 26.97 -9.78 4.12
C PRO A 7 25.83 -10.27 3.22
N ASP A 8 24.98 -11.13 3.78
CA ASP A 8 23.78 -11.68 3.17
C ASP A 8 22.69 -10.60 2.98
N ASP A 9 22.84 -9.81 1.91
CA ASP A 9 21.99 -8.66 1.57
C ASP A 9 20.63 -9.10 1.02
N LEU A 10 19.67 -9.35 1.93
CA LEU A 10 18.27 -9.62 1.57
C LEU A 10 17.69 -8.50 0.69
N THR A 11 17.16 -8.91 -0.45
CA THR A 11 16.62 -8.08 -1.54
C THR A 11 15.22 -7.53 -1.24
N VAL A 12 14.77 -6.52 -1.99
CA VAL A 12 13.38 -6.02 -1.88
C VAL A 12 12.36 -7.09 -2.28
N HIS A 13 12.75 -8.08 -3.10
CA HIS A 13 11.92 -9.25 -3.43
C HIS A 13 11.50 -10.01 -2.16
N GLU A 14 12.45 -10.27 -1.26
CA GLU A 14 12.23 -11.03 -0.01
C GLU A 14 11.44 -10.24 1.04
N LEU A 15 11.49 -8.90 1.00
CA LEU A 15 10.62 -8.06 1.83
C LEU A 15 9.15 -8.23 1.45
N ILE A 16 8.87 -8.46 0.16
CA ILE A 16 7.51 -8.60 -0.40
C ILE A 16 7.05 -10.07 -0.42
N ASP A 17 7.98 -11.04 -0.47
CA ASP A 17 7.74 -12.47 -0.26
C ASP A 17 7.43 -12.83 1.22
N GLY A 18 6.54 -12.05 1.86
CA GLY A 18 5.95 -12.34 3.16
C GLY A 18 4.47 -12.74 3.03
N PRO A 19 3.98 -13.67 3.88
CA PRO A 19 2.60 -14.12 3.79
C PRO A 19 1.65 -12.97 4.12
N THR A 20 0.53 -12.92 3.41
CA THR A 20 -0.54 -11.96 3.67
C THR A 20 -1.79 -12.49 2.97
N GLU A 21 -2.83 -12.90 3.70
CA GLU A 21 -4.14 -13.28 3.12
C GLU A 21 -5.33 -12.96 4.04
N ALA A 22 -6.55 -13.36 3.63
CA ALA A 22 -7.82 -12.78 4.05
C ALA A 22 -8.51 -13.53 5.21
N ILE A 23 -9.32 -12.80 5.97
CA ILE A 23 -10.10 -13.28 7.13
C ILE A 23 -11.28 -14.14 6.66
N SER A 24 -11.57 -15.26 7.35
CA SER A 24 -12.74 -16.08 7.03
C SER A 24 -14.04 -15.51 7.68
N PRO A 25 -15.23 -15.82 7.13
CA PRO A 25 -16.50 -15.41 7.73
C PRO A 25 -16.71 -15.87 9.19
N ARG A 26 -16.00 -16.91 9.63
CA ARG A 26 -16.10 -17.46 10.99
C ARG A 26 -15.42 -16.57 12.03
N ASP A 27 -14.36 -15.88 11.63
CA ASP A 27 -13.54 -15.05 12.52
C ASP A 27 -14.16 -13.66 12.74
N LEU A 28 -14.94 -13.17 11.77
CA LEU A 28 -15.79 -11.98 11.91
C LEU A 28 -16.92 -12.15 12.94
N ALA A 29 -17.30 -13.39 13.28
CA ALA A 29 -18.35 -13.66 14.26
C ALA A 29 -17.83 -13.64 15.71
N ALA A 30 -16.61 -14.12 15.96
CA ALA A 30 -16.03 -14.24 17.31
C ALA A 30 -15.79 -12.87 17.99
N VAL A 31 -15.49 -11.82 17.21
CA VAL A 31 -15.27 -10.45 17.73
C VAL A 31 -16.54 -9.82 18.33
N ARG A 32 -17.72 -10.45 18.16
CA ARG A 32 -18.98 -9.98 18.75
C ARG A 32 -19.31 -10.57 20.13
N THR A 33 -18.60 -11.60 20.60
CA THR A 33 -18.99 -12.35 21.82
C THR A 33 -18.17 -12.03 23.07
N ASP A 34 -16.94 -11.51 22.95
CA ASP A 34 -16.06 -11.25 24.10
C ASP A 34 -16.39 -9.92 24.82
N ARG A 35 -17.67 -9.73 25.13
CA ARG A 35 -18.14 -8.75 26.13
C ARG A 35 -18.76 -9.37 27.37
N ASP A 36 -18.97 -10.68 27.40
CA ASP A 36 -19.55 -11.41 28.53
C ASP A 36 -18.79 -12.72 28.82
N GLY A 37 -18.33 -12.92 30.06
CA GLY A 37 -17.94 -14.23 30.59
C GLY A 37 -16.46 -14.39 30.98
N ALA A 38 -16.22 -15.12 32.07
CA ALA A 38 -14.90 -15.27 32.69
C ALA A 38 -14.50 -16.76 32.91
N ALA A 39 -13.22 -16.95 33.26
CA ALA A 39 -12.60 -18.09 33.94
C ALA A 39 -12.14 -19.33 33.12
N GLY A 40 -10.98 -19.91 33.50
CA GLY A 40 -10.68 -21.33 33.21
C GLY A 40 -9.24 -21.78 32.86
N ASN A 41 -8.28 -21.64 33.78
CA ASN A 41 -7.17 -22.56 34.14
C ASN A 41 -6.70 -23.73 33.20
N GLY A 42 -5.39 -24.01 33.06
CA GLY A 42 -4.92 -25.35 32.62
C GLY A 42 -3.51 -25.57 32.01
N ALA A 43 -2.57 -26.02 32.84
CA ALA A 43 -1.20 -26.56 32.64
C ALA A 43 -0.69 -27.27 31.33
N ALA A 44 0.60 -27.02 31.05
CA ALA A 44 1.73 -27.94 30.74
C ALA A 44 1.74 -28.95 29.55
N GLY A 45 2.87 -28.99 28.82
CA GLY A 45 3.28 -30.09 27.91
C GLY A 45 4.63 -29.81 27.23
N ASN A 46 5.55 -30.79 27.20
CA ASN A 46 6.95 -30.63 26.76
C ASN A 46 7.31 -31.67 25.68
N GLY A 47 8.12 -31.30 24.68
CA GLY A 47 9.06 -32.24 24.03
C GLY A 47 8.66 -33.01 22.74
N HIS A 48 9.13 -32.48 21.61
CA HIS A 48 9.74 -33.16 20.45
C HIS A 48 8.98 -33.80 19.27
N ASP A 49 9.57 -33.51 18.10
CA ASP A 49 9.62 -34.18 16.79
C ASP A 49 8.33 -34.44 15.99
N ILE A 50 8.04 -33.51 15.07
CA ILE A 50 7.27 -33.76 13.84
C ILE A 50 8.04 -33.21 12.63
N SER A 51 7.87 -33.89 11.49
CA SER A 51 8.65 -33.79 10.25
C SER A 51 8.35 -32.55 9.37
N VAL A 52 9.00 -32.48 8.21
CA VAL A 52 9.11 -31.33 7.29
C VAL A 52 7.78 -30.96 6.57
N ALA A 53 6.69 -30.72 7.30
CA ALA A 53 5.33 -30.61 6.74
C ALA A 53 4.41 -29.48 7.29
N GLU A 54 4.84 -28.61 8.22
CA GLU A 54 3.89 -27.80 9.03
C GLU A 54 4.12 -26.25 9.09
N THR A 55 3.38 -25.48 8.25
CA THR A 55 2.79 -24.10 8.48
C THR A 55 3.71 -22.88 8.82
N HIS A 56 3.31 -21.59 9.05
CA HIS A 56 2.09 -20.72 8.95
C HIS A 56 2.59 -19.29 8.51
N ASP A 57 1.96 -18.56 7.56
CA ASP A 57 1.01 -17.41 7.66
C ASP A 57 1.21 -16.30 8.74
N LEU A 58 0.99 -15.02 8.36
CA LEU A 58 1.00 -13.79 9.18
C LEU A 58 -0.22 -12.86 8.97
N SER A 59 -1.31 -13.37 8.36
CA SER A 59 -2.58 -12.65 8.19
C SER A 59 -3.11 -11.97 9.46
N ALA A 60 -2.82 -12.53 10.65
CA ALA A 60 -3.29 -12.11 11.96
C ALA A 60 -2.90 -10.68 12.41
N TYR A 61 -2.01 -9.96 11.72
CA TYR A 61 -1.50 -8.65 12.14
C TYR A 61 -1.84 -7.48 11.20
N ALA A 62 -2.44 -7.76 10.04
CA ALA A 62 -3.08 -6.74 9.20
C ALA A 62 -4.51 -6.41 9.68
N THR A 63 -4.95 -7.02 10.78
CA THR A 63 -6.32 -7.06 11.30
C THR A 63 -6.66 -5.96 12.30
N GLN A 64 -5.73 -5.06 12.64
CA GLN A 64 -6.12 -3.87 13.40
C GLN A 64 -7.02 -3.01 12.53
N ASP A 65 -8.29 -3.00 12.93
CA ASP A 65 -9.42 -2.38 12.26
C ASP A 65 -9.07 -1.01 11.65
N LEU A 66 -8.95 -0.97 10.32
CA LEU A 66 -8.71 0.27 9.59
C LEU A 66 -9.92 1.22 9.67
N SER A 67 -11.07 0.78 10.19
CA SER A 67 -12.21 1.66 10.52
C SER A 67 -11.97 2.48 11.80
N ALA A 68 -11.17 1.99 12.75
CA ALA A 68 -10.79 2.72 13.97
C ALA A 68 -9.94 3.99 13.69
N HIS A 69 -9.47 4.16 12.45
CA HIS A 69 -8.66 5.30 11.99
C HIS A 69 -9.51 6.49 11.50
N ALA A 70 -10.84 6.44 11.70
CA ALA A 70 -11.76 7.51 11.32
C ALA A 70 -11.63 8.80 12.16
N ALA A 71 -10.93 8.77 13.29
CA ALA A 71 -10.90 9.87 14.25
C ALA A 71 -9.49 10.17 14.81
N ARG A 72 -8.70 10.97 14.08
CA ARG A 72 -7.56 11.75 14.64
C ARG A 72 -7.02 12.85 13.70
N THR A 73 -7.88 13.78 13.27
CA THR A 73 -7.42 15.12 12.81
C THR A 73 -7.22 16.10 13.99
N ALA A 74 -7.75 15.75 15.18
CA ALA A 74 -7.73 16.60 16.36
C ALA A 74 -6.32 16.72 16.97
N GLY A 75 -5.67 17.87 16.73
CA GLY A 75 -4.44 18.27 17.43
C GLY A 75 -3.41 19.00 16.58
N ARG A 76 -3.36 18.74 15.26
CA ARG A 76 -2.31 19.28 14.38
C ARG A 76 -2.82 20.40 13.49
N ALA A 77 -2.33 21.62 13.72
CA ALA A 77 -2.50 22.72 12.77
C ALA A 77 -1.67 22.42 11.50
N PRO A 78 -2.27 22.28 10.30
CA PRO A 78 -1.52 21.94 9.11
C PRO A 78 -0.68 23.11 8.61
N VAL A 79 0.56 22.82 8.19
CA VAL A 79 1.40 23.75 7.46
C VAL A 79 0.90 23.83 6.03
N GLU A 80 0.26 24.94 5.69
CA GLU A 80 -0.28 25.18 4.36
C GLU A 80 0.84 25.53 3.36
N LEU A 81 0.87 24.81 2.24
CA LEU A 81 1.78 25.02 1.13
C LEU A 81 1.03 25.72 -0.01
N PRO A 82 1.63 26.70 -0.71
CA PRO A 82 0.94 27.51 -1.71
C PRO A 82 0.60 26.75 -3.01
N ARG A 83 1.11 25.53 -3.18
CA ARG A 83 0.82 24.63 -4.31
C ARG A 83 1.32 23.22 -4.02
N MET A 84 0.83 22.25 -4.80
CA MET A 84 1.34 20.87 -4.77
C MET A 84 2.87 20.81 -5.01
N PRO A 85 3.62 20.03 -4.21
CA PRO A 85 5.06 19.82 -4.42
C PRO A 85 5.37 19.17 -5.78
N ALA A 86 6.54 19.47 -6.34
CA ALA A 86 7.04 18.76 -7.51
C ALA A 86 7.67 17.41 -7.09
N SER A 87 7.17 16.29 -7.60
CA SER A 87 7.65 14.95 -7.22
C SER A 87 9.10 14.66 -7.64
N GLY A 88 9.54 15.18 -8.79
CA GLY A 88 10.88 14.91 -9.34
C GLY A 88 12.04 15.24 -8.39
N PRO A 89 12.13 16.48 -7.85
CA PRO A 89 13.10 16.85 -6.83
C PRO A 89 13.08 15.96 -5.57
N LEU A 90 11.91 15.46 -5.16
CA LEU A 90 11.76 14.60 -3.99
C LEU A 90 12.40 13.22 -4.22
N TYR A 91 12.13 12.58 -5.36
CA TYR A 91 12.81 11.33 -5.74
C TYR A 91 14.32 11.51 -5.88
N ARG A 92 14.79 12.62 -6.47
CA ARG A 92 16.23 12.93 -6.56
C ARG A 92 16.87 13.02 -5.18
N ARG A 93 16.21 13.68 -4.22
CA ARG A 93 16.68 13.78 -2.82
C ARG A 93 16.74 12.42 -2.14
N ALA A 94 15.72 11.58 -2.34
CA ALA A 94 15.68 10.24 -1.76
C ALA A 94 16.78 9.31 -2.31
N VAL A 95 17.06 9.36 -3.61
CA VAL A 95 18.17 8.61 -4.23
C VAL A 95 19.52 9.07 -3.69
N LEU A 96 19.74 10.38 -3.54
CA LEU A 96 20.98 10.91 -2.93
C LEU A 96 21.11 10.53 -1.45
N GLY A 97 20.02 10.57 -0.68
CA GLY A 97 20.00 10.16 0.72
C GLY A 97 20.13 8.64 0.96
N ALA A 98 20.10 7.83 -0.09
CA ALA A 98 20.39 6.39 -0.05
C ALA A 98 21.88 6.07 -0.22
N LEU A 99 22.73 7.06 -0.55
CA LEU A 99 24.17 6.85 -0.72
C LEU A 99 24.87 6.64 0.64
N PRO A 100 25.88 5.75 0.71
CA PRO A 100 26.66 5.54 1.93
C PRO A 100 27.23 6.86 2.48
N GLY A 101 27.05 7.11 3.78
CA GLY A 101 27.53 8.32 4.45
C GLY A 101 26.69 9.59 4.26
N MET A 102 25.65 9.57 3.42
CA MET A 102 24.74 10.72 3.22
C MET A 102 23.40 10.62 3.97
N GLY A 103 23.16 9.51 4.69
CA GLY A 103 21.98 9.31 5.51
C GLY A 103 22.07 10.05 6.86
N GLY A 104 21.19 11.02 7.08
CA GLY A 104 21.04 11.68 8.39
C GLY A 104 20.38 10.78 9.44
N GLN A 105 20.65 11.07 10.72
CA GLN A 105 20.05 10.38 11.86
C GLN A 105 18.52 10.60 11.85
N ARG A 106 17.75 9.50 11.88
CA ARG A 106 16.28 9.52 11.77
C ARG A 106 15.62 9.60 13.14
N SER A 107 14.42 10.19 13.18
CA SER A 107 13.59 10.20 14.38
C SER A 107 13.17 8.78 14.78
N GLY A 108 13.07 8.54 16.09
CA GLY A 108 12.35 7.39 16.63
C GLY A 108 10.83 7.57 16.54
N ASP A 109 10.37 8.83 16.53
CA ASP A 109 8.98 9.24 16.62
C ASP A 109 8.41 9.70 15.26
N LEU A 110 7.08 9.82 15.19
CA LEU A 110 6.39 10.44 14.07
C LEU A 110 6.66 11.95 14.01
N PRO A 111 6.72 12.55 12.80
CA PRO A 111 6.66 14.01 12.68
C PRO A 111 5.30 14.50 13.18
N ASP A 112 5.30 15.58 13.96
CA ASP A 112 4.05 16.24 14.40
C ASP A 112 3.47 17.20 13.32
N ALA A 113 4.05 17.17 12.13
CA ALA A 113 3.62 17.97 10.99
C ALA A 113 2.44 17.33 10.24
N ALA A 114 1.36 18.09 10.08
CA ALA A 114 0.44 17.93 8.96
C ALA A 114 0.82 18.94 7.86
N LEU A 115 0.68 18.56 6.59
CA LEU A 115 0.85 19.45 5.44
C LEU A 115 -0.49 19.60 4.72
N ALA A 116 -0.82 20.81 4.25
CA ALA A 116 -2.01 21.06 3.45
C ALA A 116 -1.70 21.80 2.14
N VAL A 117 -2.55 21.61 1.13
CA VAL A 117 -2.63 22.43 -0.08
C VAL A 117 -4.12 22.63 -0.38
N ARG A 118 -4.54 23.87 -0.53
CA ARG A 118 -5.93 24.21 -0.91
C ARG A 118 -6.08 24.40 -2.41
N GLY A 119 -7.33 24.37 -2.88
CA GLY A 119 -7.69 24.87 -4.20
C GLY A 119 -7.09 24.06 -5.35
N VAL A 120 -7.00 22.73 -5.23
CA VAL A 120 -6.40 21.87 -6.27
C VAL A 120 -7.44 21.46 -7.31
N PRO A 121 -7.41 22.00 -8.54
CA PRO A 121 -8.36 21.64 -9.59
C PRO A 121 -8.05 20.25 -10.17
N VAL A 122 -9.08 19.61 -10.71
CA VAL A 122 -8.92 18.38 -11.51
C VAL A 122 -8.38 18.73 -12.91
N ASP A 123 -7.18 18.25 -13.22
CA ASP A 123 -6.70 18.19 -14.61
C ASP A 123 -7.43 17.06 -15.35
N ARG A 124 -8.41 17.44 -16.18
CA ARG A 124 -9.25 16.53 -16.97
C ARG A 124 -8.47 15.74 -18.04
N ALA A 125 -7.37 16.29 -18.57
CA ALA A 125 -6.54 15.56 -19.54
C ALA A 125 -5.74 14.45 -18.82
N ARG A 126 -5.18 14.77 -17.65
CA ARG A 126 -4.48 13.81 -16.79
C ARG A 126 -5.43 12.75 -16.20
N LEU A 127 -6.67 13.11 -15.87
CA LEU A 127 -7.73 12.17 -15.49
C LEU A 127 -7.99 11.18 -16.62
N ALA A 128 -8.24 11.67 -17.84
CA ALA A 128 -8.51 10.82 -18.98
C ALA A 128 -7.36 9.85 -19.32
N ASP A 129 -6.10 10.27 -19.14
CA ASP A 129 -4.95 9.38 -19.28
C ASP A 129 -4.82 8.38 -18.13
N TYR A 130 -5.15 8.77 -16.90
CA TYR A 130 -5.21 7.87 -15.75
C TYR A 130 -6.27 6.77 -15.96
N ASP A 131 -7.45 7.16 -16.44
CA ASP A 131 -8.55 6.25 -16.74
C ASP A 131 -8.16 5.23 -17.81
N ARG A 132 -7.50 5.67 -18.88
CA ARG A 132 -6.99 4.77 -19.93
C ARG A 132 -5.96 3.78 -19.40
N VAL A 133 -5.03 4.21 -18.55
CA VAL A 133 -3.94 3.36 -18.02
C VAL A 133 -4.44 2.37 -16.98
N CYS A 134 -5.41 2.75 -16.15
CA CYS A 134 -6.04 1.85 -15.16
C CYS A 134 -7.17 1.01 -15.79
N GLY A 135 -7.80 1.51 -16.85
CA GLY A 135 -8.95 0.94 -17.54
C GLY A 135 -10.31 1.30 -16.93
N PHE A 136 -10.43 2.47 -16.30
CA PHE A 136 -11.73 3.05 -15.98
C PHE A 136 -12.46 3.51 -17.26
N ARG A 137 -13.75 3.83 -17.12
CA ARG A 137 -14.49 4.58 -18.15
C ARG A 137 -14.11 6.06 -18.05
N LEU A 138 -14.18 6.78 -19.16
CA LEU A 138 -14.05 8.23 -19.18
C LEU A 138 -15.38 8.85 -18.76
N THR A 139 -15.42 9.43 -17.55
CA THR A 139 -16.57 10.09 -16.93
C THR A 139 -16.11 11.35 -16.20
N ASP A 140 -17.03 12.29 -15.93
CA ASP A 140 -16.72 13.42 -15.05
C ASP A 140 -16.63 12.98 -13.57
N GLU A 141 -17.28 11.88 -13.15
CA GLU A 141 -17.04 11.29 -11.84
C GLU A 141 -15.60 10.73 -11.73
N LEU A 142 -14.86 11.16 -10.70
CA LEU A 142 -13.50 10.70 -10.42
C LEU A 142 -13.48 9.25 -9.93
N PRO A 143 -12.60 8.38 -10.47
CA PRO A 143 -12.33 7.09 -9.85
C PRO A 143 -11.86 7.28 -8.40
N GLY A 144 -12.35 6.47 -7.46
CA GLY A 144 -11.98 6.58 -6.04
C GLY A 144 -10.47 6.45 -5.76
N THR A 145 -9.68 5.92 -6.69
CA THR A 145 -8.21 5.87 -6.60
C THR A 145 -7.48 7.10 -7.19
N TYR A 146 -8.19 8.04 -7.82
CA TYR A 146 -7.60 9.23 -8.44
C TYR A 146 -7.26 10.38 -7.48
N PRO A 147 -8.06 10.70 -6.42
CA PRO A 147 -7.65 11.70 -5.43
C PRO A 147 -6.35 11.35 -4.70
N HIS A 148 -6.03 10.05 -4.56
CA HIS A 148 -4.72 9.60 -4.10
C HIS A 148 -3.59 10.11 -5.02
N VAL A 149 -3.76 10.04 -6.35
CA VAL A 149 -2.79 10.56 -7.33
C VAL A 149 -2.67 12.08 -7.28
N MET A 150 -3.79 12.79 -7.09
CA MET A 150 -3.78 14.25 -6.96
C MET A 150 -2.99 14.71 -5.72
N GLY A 151 -3.23 14.09 -4.56
CA GLY A 151 -2.55 14.42 -3.30
C GLY A 151 -1.21 13.70 -3.06
N PHE A 152 -0.82 12.71 -3.88
CA PHE A 152 0.42 11.95 -3.71
C PHE A 152 1.70 12.81 -3.57
N PRO A 153 1.89 13.93 -4.30
CA PRO A 153 3.07 14.77 -4.13
C PRO A 153 3.19 15.41 -2.73
N LEU A 154 2.06 15.62 -2.06
CA LEU A 154 2.01 16.14 -0.69
C LEU A 154 2.45 15.05 0.31
N ALA A 155 1.91 13.83 0.17
CA ALA A 155 2.33 12.67 0.97
C ALA A 155 3.82 12.34 0.75
N LEU A 156 4.30 12.42 -0.49
CA LEU A 156 5.71 12.22 -0.83
C LEU A 156 6.61 13.30 -0.19
N ARG A 157 6.15 14.55 -0.07
CA ARG A 157 6.88 15.63 0.61
C ARG A 157 7.00 15.39 2.11
N LEU A 158 5.99 14.78 2.74
CA LEU A 158 6.02 14.36 4.14
C LEU A 158 7.01 13.19 4.34
N ILE A 159 6.87 12.10 3.56
CA ILE A 159 7.74 10.91 3.67
C ILE A 159 9.21 11.24 3.36
N SER A 160 9.47 12.23 2.50
CA SER A 160 10.82 12.70 2.16
C SER A 160 11.42 13.68 3.18
N ALA A 161 10.77 13.95 4.30
CA ALA A 161 11.30 14.85 5.34
C ALA A 161 12.50 14.21 6.08
N PRO A 162 13.45 15.00 6.62
CA PRO A 162 14.63 14.46 7.32
C PRO A 162 14.27 13.69 8.60
N ASP A 163 13.30 14.23 9.34
CA ASP A 163 12.72 13.74 10.58
C ASP A 163 11.76 12.55 10.39
N PHE A 164 11.36 12.24 9.15
CA PHE A 164 10.50 11.09 8.89
C PHE A 164 11.17 9.78 9.33
N PRO A 165 10.50 8.91 10.11
CA PRO A 165 11.15 7.79 10.83
C PRO A 165 11.60 6.63 9.92
N ILE A 166 11.12 6.59 8.67
CA ILE A 166 11.41 5.56 7.68
C ILE A 166 12.01 6.19 6.41
N PRO A 167 13.18 5.76 5.92
CA PRO A 167 13.72 6.29 4.65
C PRO A 167 12.84 5.89 3.46
N LEU A 168 12.59 6.83 2.52
CA LEU A 168 11.88 6.52 1.26
C LEU A 168 12.63 5.45 0.42
N ALA A 169 13.95 5.37 0.55
CA ALA A 169 14.73 4.28 -0.04
C ALA A 169 14.52 2.99 0.78
N GLY A 170 13.90 1.98 0.17
CA GLY A 170 13.63 0.69 0.81
C GLY A 170 12.30 0.61 1.58
N VAL A 171 11.49 1.66 1.57
CA VAL A 171 10.10 1.56 2.07
C VAL A 171 9.23 0.79 1.09
N VAL A 172 8.33 -0.05 1.62
CA VAL A 172 7.34 -0.80 0.83
C VAL A 172 5.93 -0.40 1.26
N HIS A 173 5.08 -0.13 0.28
CA HIS A 173 3.66 0.12 0.46
C HIS A 173 2.96 -1.24 0.59
N VAL A 174 2.54 -1.61 1.80
CA VAL A 174 2.02 -2.96 2.13
C VAL A 174 0.49 -3.02 2.18
N GLY A 175 -0.18 -1.89 2.38
CA GLY A 175 -1.64 -1.84 2.41
C GLY A 175 -2.18 -0.44 2.10
N ASN A 176 -3.40 -0.37 1.57
CA ASN A 176 -4.04 0.90 1.25
C ASN A 176 -5.56 0.82 1.46
N ARG A 177 -6.10 1.63 2.38
CA ARG A 177 -7.55 1.85 2.55
C ARG A 177 -7.93 3.17 1.89
N ILE A 178 -9.03 3.18 1.14
CA ILE A 178 -9.65 4.40 0.61
C ILE A 178 -11.11 4.38 1.00
N THR A 179 -11.59 5.44 1.65
CA THR A 179 -13.01 5.71 1.89
C THR A 179 -13.44 6.86 0.97
N VAL A 180 -14.41 6.58 0.10
CA VAL A 180 -15.14 7.56 -0.70
C VAL A 180 -16.46 7.83 0.04
N ARG A 181 -16.71 9.08 0.43
CA ARG A 181 -17.92 9.44 1.21
C ARG A 181 -19.09 9.87 0.33
N ARG A 182 -18.78 10.41 -0.85
CA ARG A 182 -19.70 10.67 -1.96
C ARG A 182 -18.92 10.63 -3.28
N PRO A 183 -19.58 10.53 -4.44
CA PRO A 183 -18.95 10.81 -5.73
C PRO A 183 -18.31 12.21 -5.72
N VAL A 184 -17.19 12.34 -6.44
CA VAL A 184 -16.49 13.61 -6.65
C VAL A 184 -16.45 13.87 -8.14
N ASP A 185 -16.83 15.06 -8.58
CA ASP A 185 -16.90 15.46 -10.00
C ASP A 185 -15.61 16.17 -10.47
N ALA A 186 -15.25 16.01 -11.74
CA ALA A 186 -14.09 16.60 -12.38
C ALA A 186 -14.20 18.12 -12.63
N GLY A 187 -15.32 18.75 -12.23
CA GLY A 187 -15.46 20.20 -12.06
C GLY A 187 -15.20 20.69 -10.63
N GLU A 188 -15.15 19.79 -9.63
CA GLU A 188 -14.84 20.17 -8.26
C GLU A 188 -13.35 20.52 -8.07
N THR A 189 -13.09 21.31 -7.03
CA THR A 189 -11.74 21.68 -6.59
C THR A 189 -11.52 21.12 -5.20
N LEU A 190 -10.42 20.40 -4.99
CA LEU A 190 -10.16 19.69 -3.74
C LEU A 190 -9.09 20.40 -2.89
N ASP A 191 -9.35 20.48 -1.59
CA ASP A 191 -8.35 20.73 -0.57
C ASP A 191 -7.75 19.39 -0.12
N PHE A 192 -6.43 19.31 -0.02
CA PHE A 192 -5.71 18.11 0.45
C PHE A 192 -4.95 18.39 1.73
N THR A 193 -5.12 17.51 2.73
CA THR A 193 -4.29 17.49 3.95
C THR A 193 -3.66 16.11 4.13
N THR A 194 -2.39 16.05 4.52
CA THR A 194 -1.70 14.79 4.82
C THR A 194 -0.90 14.86 6.12
N TYR A 195 -0.84 13.73 6.82
CA TYR A 195 -0.09 13.55 8.06
C TYR A 195 0.29 12.08 8.24
N ALA A 196 1.22 11.79 9.15
CA ALA A 196 1.60 10.42 9.50
C ALA A 196 1.12 10.06 10.91
N GLU A 197 0.63 8.84 11.07
CA GLU A 197 0.16 8.29 12.33
C GLU A 197 0.54 6.80 12.49
N ASN A 198 0.20 6.23 13.65
CA ASN A 198 0.29 4.80 13.93
C ASN A 198 1.68 4.16 13.66
N LEU A 199 2.77 4.84 14.04
CA LEU A 199 4.11 4.24 14.01
C LEU A 199 4.17 3.10 15.02
N ARG A 200 4.45 1.90 14.53
CA ARG A 200 4.40 0.65 15.29
C ARG A 200 5.56 -0.29 14.92
N PRO A 201 6.08 -1.08 15.88
CA PRO A 201 7.00 -2.17 15.56
C PRO A 201 6.38 -3.18 14.59
N HIS A 202 7.22 -3.80 13.76
CA HIS A 202 6.84 -4.88 12.86
C HIS A 202 7.98 -5.92 12.85
N PRO A 203 7.74 -7.24 12.71
CA PRO A 203 8.81 -8.24 12.73
C PRO A 203 9.92 -8.02 11.68
N ARG A 204 9.62 -7.28 10.61
CA ARG A 204 10.57 -6.88 9.54
C ARG A 204 11.07 -5.42 9.64
N GLY A 205 10.81 -4.71 10.75
CA GLY A 205 11.25 -3.31 10.98
C GLY A 205 10.19 -2.45 11.70
N ARG A 206 9.79 -1.33 11.08
CA ARG A 206 8.74 -0.44 11.59
C ARG A 206 7.71 -0.12 10.51
N GLN A 207 6.47 0.01 10.93
CA GLN A 207 5.34 0.29 10.06
C GLN A 207 4.64 1.58 10.51
N LEU A 208 4.15 2.37 9.57
CA LEU A 208 3.35 3.57 9.86
C LEU A 208 2.28 3.75 8.80
N ASP A 209 1.33 4.63 9.10
CA ASP A 209 0.26 5.00 8.19
C ASP A 209 0.40 6.48 7.78
N VAL A 210 0.35 6.75 6.47
CA VAL A 210 0.25 8.11 5.93
C VAL A 210 -1.18 8.34 5.48
N VAL A 211 -1.85 9.24 6.17
CA VAL A 211 -3.23 9.65 5.86
C VAL A 211 -3.18 10.79 4.85
N LEU A 212 -4.05 10.73 3.85
CA LEU A 212 -4.34 11.80 2.92
C LEU A 212 -5.87 12.02 2.93
N VAL A 213 -6.29 13.23 3.26
CA VAL A 213 -7.69 13.66 3.29
C VAL A 213 -7.92 14.57 2.08
N GLY A 214 -9.01 14.33 1.35
CA GLY A 214 -9.50 15.19 0.28
C GLY A 214 -10.85 15.78 0.67
N SER A 215 -10.97 17.10 0.59
CA SER A 215 -12.14 17.86 1.00
C SER A 215 -12.63 18.80 -0.09
N VAL A 216 -13.94 19.09 -0.09
CA VAL A 216 -14.56 20.13 -0.92
C VAL A 216 -15.39 21.01 0.01
N ASP A 217 -15.27 22.34 -0.10
CA ASP A 217 -15.97 23.32 0.74
C ASP A 217 -15.85 23.07 2.27
N GLY A 218 -14.74 22.46 2.68
CA GLY A 218 -14.45 22.09 4.08
C GLY A 218 -15.02 20.74 4.53
N GLU A 219 -15.86 20.07 3.74
CA GLU A 219 -16.36 18.71 4.00
C GLU A 219 -15.32 17.67 3.54
N GLU A 220 -15.02 16.66 4.36
CA GLU A 220 -14.26 15.49 3.90
C GLU A 220 -15.10 14.67 2.92
N VAL A 221 -14.67 14.58 1.66
CA VAL A 221 -15.32 13.76 0.62
C VAL A 221 -14.57 12.46 0.36
N TRP A 222 -13.28 12.43 0.69
CA TRP A 222 -12.38 11.34 0.39
C TRP A 222 -11.30 11.19 1.47
N ARG A 223 -10.95 9.96 1.84
CA ARG A 223 -9.84 9.66 2.76
C ARG A 223 -9.07 8.44 2.29
N GLY A 224 -7.75 8.58 2.14
CA GLY A 224 -6.83 7.49 1.86
C GLY A 224 -5.86 7.27 3.02
N VAL A 225 -5.65 6.02 3.42
CA VAL A 225 -4.63 5.60 4.38
C VAL A 225 -3.66 4.69 3.64
N SER A 226 -2.39 5.09 3.56
CA SER A 226 -1.32 4.35 2.88
C SER A 226 -0.34 3.82 3.91
N THR A 227 -0.26 2.50 4.01
CA THR A 227 0.49 1.80 5.04
C THR A 227 1.87 1.42 4.53
N TYR A 228 2.91 1.93 5.19
CA TYR A 228 4.30 1.81 4.77
C TYR A 228 5.13 1.02 5.77
N LEU A 229 5.88 0.03 5.27
CA LEU A 229 6.84 -0.77 6.03
C LEU A 229 8.27 -0.34 5.67
N GLY A 230 9.04 0.06 6.67
CA GLY A 230 10.48 0.33 6.59
C GLY A 230 11.28 -0.76 7.29
N ARG A 231 12.40 -1.17 6.70
CA ARG A 231 13.32 -2.14 7.31
C ARG A 231 14.24 -1.47 8.32
N ASP A 232 14.32 -2.03 9.53
CA ASP A 232 15.39 -1.71 10.49
C ASP A 232 16.47 -2.78 10.46
N ARG A 233 17.74 -2.37 10.60
CA ARG A 233 18.90 -3.28 10.55
C ARG A 233 19.02 -4.18 11.80
N SER A 234 18.33 -3.83 12.88
CA SER A 234 18.24 -4.56 14.14
C SER A 234 17.02 -5.47 14.27
N ALA A 235 16.17 -5.57 13.23
CA ALA A 235 15.02 -6.46 13.25
C ALA A 235 15.47 -7.93 13.16
N THR A 236 15.44 -8.64 14.29
CA THR A 236 15.83 -10.06 14.44
C THR A 236 14.69 -11.05 14.16
N GLY A 237 13.61 -10.60 13.50
CA GLY A 237 12.46 -11.46 13.21
C GLY A 237 12.84 -12.66 12.33
N ASP A 238 12.52 -13.86 12.79
CA ASP A 238 12.83 -15.12 12.10
C ASP A 238 12.36 -15.11 10.64
N ARG A 239 13.23 -15.60 9.74
CA ARG A 239 12.96 -15.75 8.30
C ARG A 239 12.03 -16.94 8.01
N LYS A 240 10.83 -16.99 8.62
CA LYS A 240 9.85 -18.07 8.36
C LYS A 240 9.25 -17.97 6.95
N ARG A 241 9.08 -19.14 6.32
CA ARG A 241 8.52 -19.31 4.97
C ARG A 241 7.02 -19.00 4.92
N GLN A 242 6.55 -18.55 3.76
CA GLN A 242 5.15 -18.22 3.52
C GLN A 242 4.25 -19.45 3.69
N GLY A 243 3.05 -19.26 4.26
CA GLY A 243 2.00 -20.29 4.30
C GLY A 243 1.37 -20.52 2.93
N GLU A 244 0.52 -21.55 2.81
CA GLU A 244 -0.25 -21.77 1.59
C GLU A 244 -1.20 -20.60 1.33
N TRP A 245 -1.07 -19.98 0.16
CA TRP A 245 -2.00 -18.96 -0.32
C TRP A 245 -3.31 -19.64 -0.75
N ALA A 246 -4.45 -19.03 -0.45
CA ALA A 246 -5.75 -19.54 -0.82
C ALA A 246 -5.83 -19.72 -2.35
N PRO A 247 -6.47 -20.81 -2.81
CA PRO A 247 -6.59 -21.07 -4.23
C PRO A 247 -7.37 -19.93 -4.91
N ALA A 248 -6.87 -19.51 -6.09
CA ALA A 248 -7.53 -18.48 -6.88
C ALA A 248 -9.02 -18.86 -7.14
N PRO A 249 -10.00 -17.97 -6.85
CA PRO A 249 -11.40 -18.32 -7.00
C PRO A 249 -11.78 -18.67 -8.45
N ALA A 250 -12.75 -19.58 -8.59
CA ALA A 250 -13.21 -20.09 -9.88
C ALA A 250 -13.76 -19.00 -10.81
N GLY A 251 -13.57 -19.18 -12.11
CA GLY A 251 -14.01 -18.23 -13.15
C GLY A 251 -13.24 -16.91 -13.25
N PRO A 252 -11.89 -16.89 -13.14
CA PRO A 252 -11.13 -15.64 -13.14
C PRO A 252 -11.11 -14.93 -14.49
N ALA A 253 -11.05 -13.60 -14.46
CA ALA A 253 -10.72 -12.78 -15.62
C ALA A 253 -9.19 -12.71 -15.80
N LEU A 254 -8.68 -13.19 -16.93
CA LEU A 254 -7.25 -13.12 -17.27
C LEU A 254 -6.91 -11.76 -17.91
N TRP A 255 -5.99 -11.01 -17.28
CA TRP A 255 -5.53 -9.72 -17.79
C TRP A 255 -4.04 -9.76 -18.16
N ARG A 256 -3.72 -9.33 -19.38
CA ARG A 256 -2.33 -9.14 -19.82
C ARG A 256 -1.81 -7.80 -19.32
N VAL A 257 -0.73 -7.81 -18.55
CA VAL A 257 -0.07 -6.61 -18.03
C VAL A 257 1.10 -6.23 -18.94
N GLY A 258 0.93 -5.16 -19.72
CA GLY A 258 1.88 -4.75 -20.74
C GLY A 258 3.22 -4.25 -20.19
N PRO A 259 4.33 -4.39 -20.95
CA PRO A 259 5.69 -4.03 -20.49
C PRO A 259 5.92 -2.52 -20.31
N ARG A 260 4.92 -1.69 -20.65
CA ARG A 260 4.95 -0.24 -20.47
C ARG A 260 4.15 0.26 -19.26
N VAL A 261 3.32 -0.58 -18.63
CA VAL A 261 2.36 -0.17 -17.58
C VAL A 261 3.02 0.69 -16.49
N GLY A 262 4.19 0.29 -15.98
CA GLY A 262 4.91 1.09 -14.98
C GLY A 262 5.34 2.48 -15.48
N ARG A 263 5.76 2.65 -16.75
CA ARG A 263 6.10 3.97 -17.30
C ARG A 263 4.87 4.82 -17.60
N ASP A 264 3.82 4.22 -18.14
CA ASP A 264 2.61 4.95 -18.50
C ASP A 264 1.81 5.33 -17.25
N TYR A 265 1.80 4.51 -16.19
CA TYR A 265 1.25 4.88 -14.88
C TYR A 265 2.10 5.93 -14.16
N ALA A 266 3.43 5.83 -14.16
CA ALA A 266 4.31 6.85 -13.55
C ALA A 266 4.04 8.26 -14.10
N ARG A 267 3.77 8.40 -15.40
CA ARG A 267 3.42 9.67 -16.05
C ARG A 267 2.17 10.31 -15.44
N VAL A 268 1.14 9.53 -15.16
CA VAL A 268 -0.14 10.03 -14.62
C VAL A 268 -0.16 10.11 -13.09
N SER A 269 0.53 9.21 -12.38
CA SER A 269 0.57 9.19 -10.92
C SER A 269 1.59 10.16 -10.32
N GLY A 270 2.67 10.45 -11.05
CA GLY A 270 3.84 11.15 -10.52
C GLY A 270 4.82 10.24 -9.79
N ASP A 271 4.48 8.96 -9.55
CA ASP A 271 5.39 7.98 -8.93
C ASP A 271 6.38 7.43 -9.96
N HIS A 272 7.54 8.09 -10.01
CA HIS A 272 8.63 7.77 -10.93
C HIS A 272 9.69 6.82 -10.32
N ASN A 273 9.34 6.07 -9.26
CA ASN A 273 10.26 5.12 -8.63
C ASN A 273 10.92 4.19 -9.68
N PRO A 274 12.28 4.15 -9.76
CA PRO A 274 12.99 3.40 -10.80
C PRO A 274 12.64 1.91 -10.92
N ILE A 275 12.11 1.28 -9.86
CA ILE A 275 11.66 -0.12 -9.89
C ILE A 275 10.48 -0.37 -10.85
N HIS A 276 9.72 0.68 -11.20
CA HIS A 276 8.59 0.58 -12.12
C HIS A 276 8.96 1.01 -13.55
N THR A 277 9.94 1.90 -13.69
CA THR A 277 10.19 2.64 -14.95
C THR A 277 11.39 2.12 -15.73
N SER A 278 12.42 1.59 -15.06
CA SER A 278 13.72 1.23 -15.64
C SER A 278 14.19 -0.18 -15.27
N ARG A 279 14.73 -0.92 -16.25
CA ARG A 279 15.37 -2.23 -16.00
C ARG A 279 16.60 -2.13 -15.10
N ILE A 280 17.35 -1.02 -15.21
CA ILE A 280 18.55 -0.78 -14.40
C ILE A 280 18.14 -0.42 -12.98
N GLY A 281 17.16 0.48 -12.82
CA GLY A 281 16.62 0.88 -11.52
C GLY A 281 16.01 -0.28 -10.74
N ALA A 282 15.25 -1.14 -11.42
CA ALA A 282 14.73 -2.38 -10.86
C ALA A 282 15.86 -3.29 -10.33
N ARG A 283 16.90 -3.55 -11.14
CA ARG A 283 18.02 -4.43 -10.77
C ARG A 283 18.85 -3.90 -9.61
N LEU A 284 19.14 -2.59 -9.59
CA LEU A 284 19.84 -1.92 -8.48
C LEU A 284 19.08 -2.01 -7.15
N LEU A 285 17.77 -2.30 -7.20
CA LEU A 285 16.89 -2.44 -6.03
C LEU A 285 16.37 -3.89 -5.89
N GLY A 286 17.11 -4.87 -6.40
CA GLY A 286 16.84 -6.30 -6.16
C GLY A 286 15.76 -6.95 -7.02
N PHE A 287 15.24 -6.26 -8.05
CA PHE A 287 14.24 -6.83 -8.96
C PHE A 287 14.84 -7.21 -10.32
N PRO A 288 14.61 -8.44 -10.83
CA PRO A 288 15.19 -8.87 -12.12
C PRO A 288 14.60 -8.12 -13.33
N ARG A 289 13.40 -7.53 -13.16
CA ARG A 289 12.61 -6.82 -14.17
C ARG A 289 11.85 -5.67 -13.48
N PRO A 290 11.42 -4.62 -14.20
CA PRO A 290 10.48 -3.65 -13.65
C PRO A 290 9.19 -4.32 -13.19
N ILE A 291 8.57 -3.77 -12.15
CA ILE A 291 7.31 -4.27 -11.57
C ILE A 291 6.18 -3.24 -11.76
N ALA A 292 4.92 -3.65 -11.76
CA ALA A 292 3.79 -2.71 -11.76
C ALA A 292 3.69 -1.99 -10.40
N HIS A 293 3.16 -0.77 -10.39
CA HIS A 293 2.81 -0.06 -9.15
C HIS A 293 1.66 -0.78 -8.42
N GLY A 294 1.74 -0.88 -7.09
CA GLY A 294 0.62 -1.39 -6.28
C GLY A 294 -0.65 -0.56 -6.46
N MET A 295 -0.54 0.77 -6.49
CA MET A 295 -1.70 1.63 -6.73
C MET A 295 -2.27 1.50 -8.15
N TRP A 296 -1.49 1.05 -9.13
CA TRP A 296 -2.03 0.67 -10.45
C TRP A 296 -2.84 -0.64 -10.35
N SER A 297 -2.37 -1.66 -9.64
CA SER A 297 -3.14 -2.91 -9.50
C SER A 297 -4.41 -2.71 -8.70
N LYS A 298 -4.39 -1.90 -7.63
CA LYS A 298 -5.61 -1.46 -6.91
C LYS A 298 -6.58 -0.75 -7.85
N ALA A 299 -6.11 0.24 -8.60
CA ALA A 299 -6.93 0.99 -9.54
C ALA A 299 -7.52 0.09 -10.64
N ARG A 300 -6.73 -0.84 -11.18
CA ARG A 300 -7.17 -1.81 -12.20
C ARG A 300 -8.26 -2.76 -11.69
N CYS A 301 -8.12 -3.26 -10.46
CA CYS A 301 -9.17 -4.06 -9.81
C CYS A 301 -10.44 -3.23 -9.58
N LEU A 302 -10.30 -2.01 -9.07
CA LEU A 302 -11.43 -1.11 -8.84
C LEU A 302 -12.15 -0.74 -10.14
N ALA A 303 -11.43 -0.56 -11.24
CA ALA A 303 -12.01 -0.29 -12.57
C ALA A 303 -12.90 -1.44 -13.09
N ALA A 304 -12.53 -2.70 -12.81
CA ALA A 304 -13.36 -3.86 -13.13
C ALA A 304 -14.63 -3.97 -12.26
N LEU A 305 -14.62 -3.31 -11.09
CA LEU A 305 -15.71 -3.30 -10.12
C LEU A 305 -16.58 -2.04 -10.20
N ALA A 306 -16.08 -0.96 -10.80
CA ALA A 306 -16.70 0.37 -10.84
C ALA A 306 -18.20 0.38 -11.20
N PRO A 307 -18.70 -0.40 -12.18
CA PRO A 307 -20.14 -0.43 -12.50
C PRO A 307 -21.06 -0.99 -11.40
N ARG A 308 -20.51 -1.45 -10.28
CA ARG A 308 -21.24 -2.02 -9.13
C ARG A 308 -20.98 -1.26 -7.82
N LEU A 309 -20.17 -0.19 -7.84
CA LEU A 309 -19.88 0.58 -6.64
C LEU A 309 -21.06 1.51 -6.31
N PRO A 310 -21.48 1.60 -5.03
CA PRO A 310 -22.34 2.69 -4.58
C PRO A 310 -21.54 4.01 -4.56
N GLY A 311 -22.24 5.16 -4.49
CA GLY A 311 -21.57 6.47 -4.43
C GLY A 311 -20.73 6.72 -3.17
N ALA A 312 -20.93 5.92 -2.11
CA ALA A 312 -20.14 5.95 -0.89
C ALA A 312 -19.70 4.52 -0.52
N TYR A 313 -18.40 4.29 -0.40
CA TYR A 313 -17.81 2.98 -0.13
C TYR A 313 -16.41 3.11 0.47
N THR A 314 -15.94 2.04 1.10
CA THR A 314 -14.52 1.83 1.38
C THR A 314 -13.96 0.71 0.51
N VAL A 315 -12.79 0.91 -0.08
CA VAL A 315 -11.97 -0.15 -0.67
C VAL A 315 -10.63 -0.30 0.06
N GLU A 316 -10.42 -1.47 0.64
CA GLU A 316 -9.19 -1.90 1.30
C GLU A 316 -8.41 -2.85 0.40
N VAL A 317 -7.07 -2.75 0.41
CA VAL A 317 -6.18 -3.75 -0.19
C VAL A 317 -4.97 -4.01 0.68
N ALA A 318 -4.50 -5.25 0.65
CA ALA A 318 -3.16 -5.63 1.08
C ALA A 318 -2.34 -6.02 -0.17
N PHE A 319 -1.20 -5.38 -0.34
CA PHE A 319 -0.27 -5.69 -1.41
C PHE A 319 0.58 -6.89 -1.03
N LYS A 320 0.66 -7.85 -1.96
CA LYS A 320 1.38 -9.11 -1.82
C LYS A 320 2.60 -9.04 -2.75
N LEU A 321 2.93 -10.15 -3.41
CA LEU A 321 4.04 -10.25 -4.35
C LEU A 321 3.98 -9.19 -5.46
N PRO A 322 5.13 -8.67 -5.91
CA PRO A 322 5.16 -7.68 -6.98
C PRO A 322 4.70 -8.30 -8.30
N ILE A 323 4.07 -7.52 -9.17
CA ILE A 323 3.69 -7.95 -10.52
C ILE A 323 4.86 -7.65 -11.47
N PRO A 324 5.68 -8.62 -11.89
CA PRO A 324 6.76 -8.36 -12.85
C PRO A 324 6.20 -7.96 -14.22
N LEU A 325 6.91 -7.11 -14.95
CA LEU A 325 6.50 -6.63 -16.27
C LEU A 325 7.33 -7.25 -17.41
N PRO A 326 6.70 -7.73 -18.50
CA PRO A 326 5.26 -8.02 -18.64
C PRO A 326 4.84 -9.30 -17.89
N SER A 327 3.55 -9.46 -17.65
CA SER A 327 2.95 -10.66 -17.04
C SER A 327 1.50 -10.88 -17.51
N THR A 328 0.89 -11.98 -17.08
CA THR A 328 -0.56 -12.18 -17.13
C THR A 328 -1.03 -12.47 -15.71
N VAL A 329 -2.07 -11.76 -15.27
CA VAL A 329 -2.65 -11.88 -13.93
C VAL A 329 -4.08 -12.40 -14.02
N SER A 330 -4.50 -13.08 -12.96
CA SER A 330 -5.81 -13.68 -12.76
C SER A 330 -6.57 -12.86 -11.74
N PHE A 331 -7.69 -12.23 -12.14
CA PHE A 331 -8.55 -11.44 -11.26
C PHE A 331 -9.83 -12.19 -10.92
N SER A 332 -10.17 -12.22 -9.63
CA SER A 332 -11.37 -12.88 -9.12
C SER A 332 -12.09 -12.02 -8.09
N THR A 333 -13.41 -12.23 -7.97
CA THR A 333 -14.29 -11.58 -6.99
C THR A 333 -14.96 -12.63 -6.11
N MET A 334 -15.24 -12.27 -4.86
CA MET A 334 -15.87 -13.14 -3.87
C MET A 334 -17.25 -12.58 -3.46
N PRO A 335 -18.22 -13.42 -3.04
CA PRO A 335 -19.59 -12.97 -2.77
C PRO A 335 -19.74 -11.96 -1.62
N ASP A 336 -18.74 -11.87 -0.75
CA ASP A 336 -18.66 -11.02 0.45
C ASP A 336 -18.08 -9.61 0.17
N GLY A 337 -17.94 -9.23 -1.10
CA GLY A 337 -17.28 -7.98 -1.51
C GLY A 337 -15.75 -8.07 -1.56
N GLY A 338 -15.17 -9.24 -1.30
CA GLY A 338 -13.75 -9.52 -1.49
C GLY A 338 -13.34 -9.60 -2.97
N PHE A 339 -12.07 -9.33 -3.25
CA PHE A 339 -11.47 -9.53 -4.57
C PHE A 339 -9.97 -9.83 -4.45
N ALA A 340 -9.40 -10.48 -5.47
CA ALA A 340 -8.00 -10.84 -5.48
C ALA A 340 -7.38 -10.81 -6.87
N LEU A 341 -6.05 -10.67 -6.92
CA LEU A 341 -5.23 -10.67 -8.12
C LEU A 341 -4.05 -11.61 -7.91
N HIS A 342 -3.86 -12.58 -8.80
CA HIS A 342 -2.81 -13.61 -8.72
C HIS A 342 -1.99 -13.67 -10.00
N ASP A 343 -0.77 -14.23 -9.96
CA ASP A 343 -0.03 -14.63 -11.16
C ASP A 343 -0.79 -15.77 -11.87
N ALA A 344 -1.14 -15.58 -13.14
CA ALA A 344 -2.03 -16.50 -13.85
C ALA A 344 -1.44 -17.90 -14.12
N ARG A 345 -0.13 -18.10 -13.92
CA ARG A 345 0.57 -19.37 -14.17
C ARG A 345 0.92 -20.12 -12.90
N THR A 346 1.22 -19.39 -11.83
CA THR A 346 1.72 -19.94 -10.56
C THR A 346 0.73 -19.83 -9.40
N GLY A 347 -0.38 -19.10 -9.58
CA GLY A 347 -1.40 -18.90 -8.55
C GLY A 347 -0.97 -18.00 -7.39
N ARG A 348 0.30 -17.56 -7.33
CA ARG A 348 0.81 -16.75 -6.22
C ARG A 348 0.12 -15.38 -6.19
N PRO A 349 -0.28 -14.85 -5.02
CA PRO A 349 -1.08 -13.63 -4.95
C PRO A 349 -0.22 -12.38 -5.13
N HIS A 350 -0.82 -11.35 -5.74
CA HIS A 350 -0.27 -10.01 -5.91
C HIS A 350 -1.03 -8.96 -5.10
N LEU A 351 -2.33 -9.17 -4.92
CA LEU A 351 -3.23 -8.27 -4.19
C LEU A 351 -4.41 -9.07 -3.66
N THR A 352 -4.81 -8.83 -2.41
CA THR A 352 -6.19 -9.11 -1.96
C THR A 352 -6.82 -7.80 -1.51
N GLY A 353 -8.12 -7.67 -1.67
CA GLY A 353 -8.87 -6.51 -1.26
C GLY A 353 -10.31 -6.82 -0.95
N ARG A 354 -11.03 -5.82 -0.46
CA ARG A 354 -12.42 -5.90 -0.06
C ARG A 354 -13.08 -4.54 -0.22
N ILE A 355 -14.36 -4.54 -0.58
CA ILE A 355 -15.22 -3.35 -0.62
C ILE A 355 -16.31 -3.50 0.43
N THR A 356 -16.63 -2.40 1.11
CA THR A 356 -17.73 -2.27 2.09
C THR A 356 -18.43 -0.93 1.94
#